data_AF-A0A959E974-F1
#
_entry.id   AF-A0A959E974-F1
#
_cell.length_a   1.000
_cell.length_b   1.000
_cell.length_c   1.000
_cell.angle_alpha   90.00
_cell.angle_beta   90.00
_cell.angle_gamma   90.00
#
_symmetry.space_group_name_H-M   'P 1'
#
loop_
_entity.id
_entity.type
_entity.pdbx_description
1 polymer ?
#
loop_
_entity_poly.entity_id
_entity_poly.type
_entity_poly.pdbx_seq_one_letter_code
_entity_poly.pdbx_strand_id
1 'polypeptide(L)'
;APGQPNGFLLQFDAGAPDGDCFEWTPVADRQANDIAASFEAYQPIFSDFAMTELPGNILQGDLDYFYRETCDLYLTDTVKVDTSLLCGQHWSVSLPGPGFRWKDGVRANPRPLDAPGVYLAANNDCLDPMVYKYEVRRQPCPCEVYLPTAFSPNGDGLNDRLEIYSNCTLRDTRMQVFDRWGDLVFDGPAWNGKIRDRSAPEAVYVVKVSYSLIDETGDTHTGQLAQGVVLTL
;
A
#
# COMPACT_ATOMS: atom_id res chain seq x y z
N ALA A 1 9.36 58.93 27.73
CA ALA A 1 8.22 58.48 26.91
C ALA A 1 8.29 56.96 26.82
N PRO A 2 7.19 56.23 27.06
CA PRO A 2 7.18 54.78 26.96
C PRO A 2 7.39 54.36 25.49
N GLY A 3 8.18 53.32 25.28
CA GLY A 3 8.53 52.81 23.96
C GLY A 3 7.30 52.31 23.21
N GLN A 4 7.13 52.77 21.96
CA GLN A 4 6.18 52.18 21.03
C GLN A 4 6.59 50.72 20.75
N PRO A 5 5.65 49.77 20.73
CA PRO A 5 5.93 48.43 20.24
C PRO A 5 6.34 48.51 18.77
N ASN A 6 7.54 48.02 18.46
CA ASN A 6 7.99 47.79 17.09
C ASN A 6 7.01 46.80 16.43
N GLY A 7 6.60 47.12 15.19
CA GLY A 7 5.49 46.49 14.51
C GLY A 7 5.50 44.96 14.51
N PHE A 8 4.30 44.38 14.50
CA PHE A 8 4.07 42.95 14.35
C PHE A 8 3.66 42.65 12.90
N LEU A 9 4.09 41.50 12.39
CA LEU A 9 3.67 40.97 11.11
C LEU A 9 2.38 40.18 11.33
N LEU A 10 1.27 40.64 10.75
CA LEU A 10 0.08 39.83 10.57
C LEU A 10 0.15 39.20 9.18
N GLN A 11 0.21 37.88 9.13
CA GLN A 11 0.04 37.12 7.89
C GLN A 11 -1.22 36.28 8.04
N PHE A 12 -2.24 36.60 7.24
CA PHE A 12 -3.45 35.79 7.11
C PHE A 12 -3.73 35.58 5.63
N ASP A 13 -4.18 34.38 5.27
CA ASP A 13 -4.70 34.08 3.93
C ASP A 13 -6.22 34.24 3.97
N ALA A 14 -6.73 35.34 3.42
CA ALA A 14 -8.16 35.67 3.43
C ALA A 14 -9.00 34.82 2.45
N GLY A 15 -8.38 33.93 1.68
CA GLY A 15 -9.05 33.10 0.66
C GLY A 15 -9.26 31.63 1.05
N ALA A 16 -8.86 31.22 2.25
CA ALA A 16 -8.86 29.82 2.61
C ALA A 16 -10.26 29.31 3.06
N PRO A 17 -10.65 28.08 2.69
CA PRO A 17 -11.86 27.46 3.21
C PRO A 17 -11.75 27.17 4.72
N ASP A 18 -12.88 27.18 5.42
CA ASP A 18 -12.95 26.77 6.83
C ASP A 18 -12.35 25.36 7.04
N GLY A 19 -11.36 25.25 7.95
CA GLY A 19 -10.85 23.96 8.43
C GLY A 19 -9.59 23.41 7.75
N ASP A 20 -8.88 24.18 6.91
CA ASP A 20 -7.58 23.78 6.39
C ASP A 20 -6.43 24.14 7.37
N CYS A 21 -5.51 23.19 7.57
CA CYS A 21 -4.29 23.42 8.37
C CYS A 21 -3.18 24.00 7.49
N PHE A 22 -2.45 25.00 8.00
CA PHE A 22 -1.32 25.62 7.30
C PHE A 22 0.01 25.16 7.89
N GLU A 23 1.01 24.96 7.02
CA GLU A 23 2.39 24.73 7.42
C GLU A 23 3.17 26.04 7.22
N TRP A 24 3.51 26.70 8.33
CA TRP A 24 4.28 27.95 8.30
C TRP A 24 5.77 27.65 8.26
N THR A 25 6.45 28.02 7.18
CA THR A 25 7.92 28.08 7.19
C THR A 25 8.36 29.31 7.97
N PRO A 26 9.24 29.17 8.99
CA PRO A 26 9.78 30.33 9.70
C PRO A 26 10.46 31.27 8.71
N VAL A 27 10.02 32.53 8.67
CA VAL A 27 10.68 33.55 7.87
C VAL A 27 12.08 33.79 8.45
N ALA A 28 13.11 33.48 7.66
CA ALA A 28 14.51 33.64 8.08
C ALA A 28 14.93 35.10 8.19
N ASP A 29 14.22 35.99 7.48
CA ASP A 29 14.49 37.43 7.50
C ASP A 29 13.65 38.13 8.57
N ARG A 30 14.34 38.67 9.58
CA ARG A 30 13.73 39.44 10.68
C ARG A 30 13.89 40.94 10.49
N GLN A 31 14.39 41.39 9.33
CA GLN A 31 14.42 42.81 9.04
C GLN A 31 13.04 43.28 8.57
N ALA A 32 12.57 44.38 9.17
CA ALA A 32 11.40 45.07 8.67
C ALA A 32 11.70 45.55 7.24
N ASN A 33 10.88 45.16 6.27
CA ASN A 33 10.97 45.76 4.94
C ASN A 33 10.48 47.21 5.01
N ASP A 34 11.29 48.17 4.53
CA ASP A 34 10.95 49.60 4.42
C ASP A 34 9.96 49.86 3.26
N ILE A 35 8.86 49.11 3.21
CA ILE A 35 7.80 49.30 2.24
C ILE A 35 6.74 50.20 2.88
N ALA A 36 6.52 51.38 2.28
CA ALA A 36 5.37 52.21 2.62
C ALA A 36 4.09 51.51 2.15
N ALA A 37 3.48 50.72 3.04
CA ALA A 37 2.21 50.08 2.77
C ALA A 37 1.08 51.13 2.83
N SER A 38 0.42 51.39 1.71
CA SER A 38 -0.83 52.14 1.69
C SER A 38 -1.98 51.14 1.87
N PHE A 39 -2.60 51.17 3.05
CA PHE A 39 -3.81 50.39 3.30
C PHE A 39 -5.02 51.25 2.95
N GLU A 40 -5.82 50.84 1.97
CA GLU A 40 -7.19 51.32 1.90
C GLU A 40 -7.96 50.69 3.07
N ALA A 41 -8.69 51.52 3.82
CA ALA A 41 -9.49 51.05 4.95
C ALA A 41 -10.62 50.16 4.44
N TYR A 42 -10.37 48.86 4.38
CA TYR A 42 -11.46 47.90 4.37
C TYR A 42 -12.13 47.98 5.74
N GLN A 43 -13.45 48.13 5.78
CA GLN A 43 -14.26 48.09 6.99
C GLN A 43 -14.73 46.64 7.18
N PRO A 44 -13.96 45.75 7.84
CA PRO A 44 -14.47 44.44 8.19
C PRO A 44 -15.63 44.61 9.17
N ILE A 45 -16.81 44.11 8.78
CA ILE A 45 -17.93 43.94 9.70
C ILE A 45 -17.67 42.62 10.41
N PHE A 46 -17.15 42.68 11.62
CA PHE A 46 -17.10 41.52 12.50
C PHE A 46 -18.51 41.33 13.08
N SER A 47 -19.21 40.27 12.68
CA SER A 47 -20.44 39.86 13.36
C SER A 47 -20.08 39.07 14.60
N ASP A 48 -20.39 39.65 15.76
CA ASP A 48 -20.42 39.04 17.11
C ASP A 48 -19.13 38.37 17.61
N PHE A 49 -18.23 39.18 18.17
CA PHE A 49 -17.35 38.71 19.23
C PHE A 49 -17.62 39.50 20.52
N ALA A 50 -17.95 38.78 21.60
CA ALA A 50 -18.12 39.37 22.91
C ALA A 50 -16.79 39.30 23.67
N MET A 51 -16.07 40.42 23.74
CA MET A 51 -14.92 40.56 24.62
C MET A 51 -15.37 41.15 25.96
N THR A 52 -15.05 40.46 27.06
CA THR A 52 -15.26 40.97 28.42
C THR A 52 -13.91 41.37 28.99
N GLU A 53 -13.71 42.64 29.32
CA GLU A 53 -12.54 43.08 30.08
C GLU A 53 -12.68 42.62 31.54
N LEU A 54 -11.71 41.83 32.01
CA LEU A 54 -11.53 41.54 33.43
C LEU A 54 -10.47 42.50 34.00
N PRO A 55 -10.76 43.23 35.09
CA PRO A 55 -9.77 44.10 35.72
C PRO A 55 -8.64 43.24 36.33
N GLY A 56 -7.44 43.35 35.77
CA GLY A 56 -6.22 42.69 36.26
C GLY A 56 -5.06 43.68 36.36
N ASN A 57 -4.32 43.66 37.46
CA ASN A 57 -3.10 44.44 37.61
C ASN A 57 -1.91 43.65 37.04
N ILE A 58 -1.15 44.29 36.15
CA ILE A 58 0.07 43.72 35.58
C ILE A 58 1.18 43.81 36.64
N LEU A 59 1.47 42.69 37.31
CA LEU A 59 2.69 42.52 38.08
C LEU A 59 3.76 42.00 37.11
N GLN A 60 4.69 42.89 36.73
CA GLN A 60 6.02 42.60 36.21
C GLN A 60 6.21 41.27 35.46
N GLY A 61 5.96 41.35 34.14
CA GLY A 61 6.70 40.67 33.07
C GLY A 61 7.18 39.25 33.32
N ASP A 62 6.26 38.29 33.26
CA ASP A 62 6.44 37.04 32.50
C ASP A 62 5.04 36.42 32.34
N LEU A 63 4.30 36.94 31.37
CA LEU A 63 3.13 36.25 30.85
C LEU A 63 3.53 35.69 29.49
N ASP A 64 4.24 34.57 29.53
CA ASP A 64 4.28 33.62 28.42
C ASP A 64 2.85 33.13 28.21
N TYR A 65 2.07 33.86 27.42
CA TYR A 65 0.87 33.32 26.82
C TYR A 65 1.34 32.29 25.78
N PHE A 66 1.54 31.05 26.22
CA PHE A 66 1.63 29.93 25.30
C PHE A 66 0.27 29.78 24.62
N TYR A 67 0.11 30.39 23.44
CA TYR A 67 -0.79 29.83 22.44
C TYR A 67 -0.25 28.44 22.13
N ARG A 68 -0.81 27.42 22.76
CA ARG A 68 -0.74 26.06 22.21
C ARG A 68 -1.59 26.08 20.93
N GLU A 69 -0.97 26.50 19.83
CA GLU A 69 -1.36 26.03 18.49
C GLU A 69 -0.96 24.57 18.27
N THR A 70 -0.59 23.85 19.32
CA THR A 70 -0.58 22.40 19.23
C THR A 70 -2.04 21.96 19.26
N CYS A 71 -2.57 21.64 18.08
CA CYS A 71 -3.32 20.40 17.93
C CYS A 71 -2.46 19.27 18.51
N ASP A 72 -2.37 19.21 19.84
CA ASP A 72 -1.74 18.15 20.59
C ASP A 72 -2.74 17.00 20.49
N LEU A 73 -2.59 16.25 19.39
CA LEU A 73 -3.35 15.09 18.94
C LEU A 73 -3.27 13.95 19.98
N TYR A 74 -3.78 14.18 21.18
CA TYR A 74 -3.82 13.18 22.25
C TYR A 74 -5.27 12.96 22.63
N LEU A 75 -6.02 12.36 21.71
CA LEU A 75 -7.13 11.41 21.91
C LEU A 75 -7.83 11.27 20.56
N THR A 76 -7.22 10.50 19.66
CA THR A 76 -7.88 10.12 18.41
C THR A 76 -8.78 8.93 18.70
N ASP A 77 -10.10 9.16 18.75
CA ASP A 77 -11.03 8.04 18.76
C ASP A 77 -10.79 7.24 17.47
N THR A 78 -10.36 6.00 17.64
CA THR A 78 -9.85 5.17 16.56
C THR A 78 -10.84 4.05 16.31
N VAL A 79 -11.66 4.21 15.27
CA VAL A 79 -12.56 3.16 14.82
C VAL A 79 -11.74 2.14 14.04
N LYS A 80 -11.64 0.92 14.59
CA LYS A 80 -10.95 -0.19 13.94
C LYS A 80 -11.93 -0.98 13.07
N VAL A 81 -11.54 -1.20 11.82
CA VAL A 81 -12.27 -2.06 10.89
C VAL A 81 -11.25 -3.02 10.27
N ASP A 82 -11.50 -4.31 10.37
CA ASP A 82 -10.61 -5.34 9.87
C ASP A 82 -11.28 -6.24 8.83
N THR A 83 -10.49 -6.77 7.91
CA THR A 83 -10.94 -7.72 6.90
C THR A 83 -9.79 -8.64 6.49
N SER A 84 -10.12 -9.90 6.23
CA SER A 84 -9.20 -10.88 5.65
C SER A 84 -9.57 -11.15 4.20
N LEU A 85 -8.65 -10.88 3.28
CA LEU A 85 -8.82 -11.10 1.84
C LEU A 85 -8.32 -12.48 1.43
N LEU A 86 -9.06 -13.15 0.55
CA LEU A 86 -8.59 -14.32 -0.18
C LEU A 86 -7.74 -13.93 -1.39
N CYS A 87 -7.13 -14.92 -2.03
CA CYS A 87 -6.34 -14.73 -3.23
C CYS A 87 -7.13 -14.00 -4.33
N GLY A 88 -6.55 -12.90 -4.84
CA GLY A 88 -7.15 -12.08 -5.91
C GLY A 88 -8.34 -11.20 -5.48
N GLN A 89 -8.77 -11.24 -4.22
CA GLN A 89 -9.82 -10.36 -3.73
C GLN A 89 -9.30 -8.96 -3.41
N HIS A 90 -10.21 -7.98 -3.48
CA HIS A 90 -10.01 -6.63 -2.99
C HIS A 90 -11.21 -6.19 -2.15
N TRP A 91 -11.00 -5.25 -1.25
CA TRP A 91 -12.05 -4.61 -0.49
C TRP A 91 -12.22 -3.16 -0.90
N SER A 92 -13.38 -2.81 -1.45
CA SER A 92 -13.70 -1.44 -1.85
C SER A 92 -14.21 -0.65 -0.66
N VAL A 93 -13.35 0.17 -0.06
CA VAL A 93 -13.67 1.00 1.11
C VAL A 93 -14.15 2.37 0.68
N SER A 94 -15.35 2.76 1.12
CA SER A 94 -15.84 4.12 1.02
C SER A 94 -15.49 4.90 2.28
N LEU A 95 -15.02 6.14 2.13
CA LEU A 95 -14.76 7.02 3.27
C LEU A 95 -16.08 7.35 4.01
N PRO A 96 -16.04 7.51 5.35
CA PRO A 96 -17.25 7.73 6.17
C PRO A 96 -18.04 8.99 5.81
N GLY A 97 -17.40 9.99 5.21
CA GLY A 97 -18.03 11.25 4.84
C GLY A 97 -17.09 12.19 4.08
N PRO A 98 -17.61 13.34 3.60
CA PRO A 98 -16.88 14.27 2.74
C PRO A 98 -15.71 14.99 3.43
N GLY A 99 -15.65 15.01 4.76
CA GLY A 99 -14.55 15.57 5.54
C GLY A 99 -13.36 14.62 5.75
N PHE A 100 -13.49 13.35 5.37
CA PHE A 100 -12.43 12.35 5.55
C PHE A 100 -11.45 12.35 4.39
N ARG A 101 -10.18 12.12 4.69
CA ARG A 101 -9.10 11.94 3.71
C ARG A 101 -8.21 10.78 4.14
N TRP A 102 -7.67 10.04 3.17
CA TRP A 102 -6.64 9.05 3.47
C TRP A 102 -5.34 9.74 3.91
N LYS A 103 -4.72 9.25 4.98
CA LYS A 103 -3.47 9.83 5.52
C LYS A 103 -2.25 9.59 4.62
N ASP A 104 -2.32 8.67 3.68
CA ASP A 104 -1.30 8.44 2.66
C ASP A 104 -1.47 9.33 1.40
N GLY A 105 -2.43 10.26 1.43
CA GLY A 105 -2.66 11.23 0.35
C GLY A 105 -3.45 10.70 -0.85
N VAL A 106 -3.80 9.41 -0.87
CA VAL A 106 -4.63 8.82 -1.93
C VAL A 106 -6.03 9.45 -1.92
N ARG A 107 -6.57 9.80 -3.09
CA ARG A 107 -7.89 10.47 -3.22
C ARG A 107 -9.02 9.56 -3.71
N ALA A 108 -8.73 8.30 -4.03
CA ALA A 108 -9.74 7.35 -4.50
C ALA A 108 -10.83 7.10 -3.45
N ASN A 109 -12.09 7.14 -3.88
CA ASN A 109 -13.25 6.84 -3.05
C ASN A 109 -14.42 6.36 -3.94
N PRO A 110 -14.87 5.08 -3.85
CA PRO A 110 -14.30 4.03 -3.00
C PRO A 110 -12.86 3.68 -3.42
N ARG A 111 -12.02 3.35 -2.44
CA ARG A 111 -10.65 2.90 -2.65
C ARG A 111 -10.61 1.37 -2.60
N PRO A 112 -10.12 0.68 -3.65
CA PRO A 112 -9.83 -0.74 -3.55
C PRO A 112 -8.58 -0.94 -2.68
N LEU A 113 -8.72 -1.69 -1.59
CA LEU A 113 -7.63 -2.17 -0.75
C LEU A 113 -7.39 -3.65 -1.09
N ASP A 114 -6.25 -3.96 -1.66
CA ASP A 114 -5.86 -5.29 -2.09
C ASP A 114 -4.59 -5.78 -1.39
N ALA A 115 -3.65 -4.89 -1.07
CA ALA A 115 -2.45 -5.23 -0.32
C ALA A 115 -2.74 -5.37 1.19
N PRO A 116 -2.08 -6.33 1.87
CA PRO A 116 -2.14 -6.39 3.33
C PRO A 116 -1.46 -5.16 3.94
N GLY A 117 -1.99 -4.68 5.05
CA GLY A 117 -1.44 -3.53 5.74
C GLY A 117 -2.46 -2.75 6.55
N VAL A 118 -2.02 -1.61 7.05
CA VAL A 118 -2.85 -0.66 7.78
C VAL A 118 -3.05 0.57 6.93
N TYR A 119 -4.32 0.91 6.69
CA TYR A 119 -4.74 2.13 5.99
C TYR A 119 -5.46 3.04 6.97
N LEU A 120 -5.12 4.33 6.94
CA LEU A 120 -5.67 5.32 7.85
C LEU A 120 -6.46 6.37 7.07
N ALA A 121 -7.67 6.66 7.52
CA ALA A 121 -8.43 7.82 7.09
C ALA A 121 -8.77 8.68 8.31
N ALA A 122 -8.71 9.99 8.16
CA ALA A 122 -9.07 10.91 9.24
C ALA A 122 -9.89 12.07 8.70
N ASN A 123 -10.70 12.68 9.57
CA ASN A 123 -11.28 13.98 9.31
C ASN A 123 -10.23 15.08 9.52
N ASN A 124 -10.52 16.27 8.97
CA ASN A 124 -9.74 17.49 9.22
C ASN A 124 -10.32 18.30 10.40
N ASP A 125 -11.09 17.67 11.29
CA ASP A 125 -11.67 18.36 12.45
C ASP A 125 -10.68 18.37 13.61
N CYS A 126 -10.31 19.56 14.06
CA CYS A 126 -9.38 19.76 15.17
C CYS A 126 -10.07 19.73 16.55
N LEU A 127 -11.40 19.93 16.60
CA LEU A 127 -12.19 19.91 17.83
C LEU A 127 -12.64 18.49 18.18
N ASP A 128 -12.95 17.69 17.15
CA ASP A 128 -13.34 16.28 17.29
C ASP A 128 -12.56 15.38 16.30
N PRO A 129 -11.26 15.13 16.56
CA PRO A 129 -10.42 14.36 15.65
C PRO A 129 -10.78 12.87 15.68
N MET A 130 -11.22 12.34 14.54
CA MET A 130 -11.61 10.95 14.37
C MET A 130 -10.75 10.26 13.31
N VAL A 131 -10.28 9.06 13.64
CA VAL A 131 -9.43 8.24 12.76
C VAL A 131 -10.08 6.88 12.53
N TYR A 132 -10.21 6.48 11.27
CA TYR A 132 -10.52 5.12 10.88
C TYR A 132 -9.23 4.37 10.57
N LYS A 133 -9.03 3.25 11.26
CA LYS A 133 -7.94 2.31 11.00
C LYS A 133 -8.51 1.07 10.32
N TYR A 134 -8.20 0.92 9.04
CA TYR A 134 -8.53 -0.24 8.24
C TYR A 134 -7.35 -1.22 8.25
N GLU A 135 -7.51 -2.37 8.89
CA GLU A 135 -6.49 -3.42 8.95
C GLU A 135 -6.84 -4.52 7.94
N VAL A 136 -6.09 -4.59 6.86
CA VAL A 136 -6.27 -5.59 5.80
C VAL A 136 -5.28 -6.71 6.04
N ARG A 137 -5.80 -7.90 6.29
CA ARG A 137 -5.04 -9.15 6.31
C ARG A 137 -5.26 -9.85 4.99
N ARG A 138 -4.26 -10.59 4.53
CA ARG A 138 -4.39 -11.47 3.37
C ARG A 138 -4.09 -12.89 3.81
N GLN A 139 -4.96 -13.81 3.42
CA GLN A 139 -4.67 -15.23 3.58
C GLN A 139 -3.74 -15.67 2.44
N PRO A 140 -2.71 -16.48 2.74
CA PRO A 140 -1.81 -16.99 1.73
C PRO A 140 -2.54 -17.63 0.55
N CYS A 141 -2.21 -17.20 -0.67
CA CYS A 141 -2.67 -17.89 -1.87
C CYS A 141 -2.13 -19.34 -1.85
N PRO A 142 -2.97 -20.35 -2.06
CA PRO A 142 -2.48 -21.72 -2.17
C PRO A 142 -1.56 -21.85 -3.38
N CYS A 143 -0.46 -22.56 -3.22
CA CYS A 143 0.42 -22.91 -4.33
C CYS A 143 -0.18 -24.07 -5.12
N GLU A 144 -0.57 -23.79 -6.35
CA GLU A 144 -0.98 -24.78 -7.33
C GLU A 144 0.21 -25.18 -8.18
N VAL A 145 0.31 -26.48 -8.46
CA VAL A 145 1.39 -27.05 -9.26
C VAL A 145 0.77 -27.91 -10.33
N TYR A 146 1.21 -27.69 -11.56
CA TYR A 146 0.64 -28.31 -12.75
C TYR A 146 1.74 -28.90 -13.63
N LEU A 147 1.54 -30.14 -14.07
CA LEU A 147 2.33 -30.78 -15.11
C LEU A 147 1.41 -31.01 -16.32
N PRO A 148 1.77 -30.54 -17.53
CA PRO A 148 0.99 -30.82 -18.73
C PRO A 148 0.80 -32.31 -18.98
N THR A 149 -0.39 -32.70 -19.43
CA THR A 149 -0.72 -34.09 -19.76
C THR A 149 -0.30 -34.49 -21.17
N ALA A 150 0.11 -33.53 -22.00
CA ALA A 150 0.62 -33.76 -23.35
C ALA A 150 1.59 -32.65 -23.76
N PHE A 151 2.52 -32.96 -24.67
CA PHE A 151 3.41 -31.98 -25.29
C PHE A 151 3.82 -32.45 -26.70
N SER A 152 4.24 -31.51 -27.54
CA SER A 152 4.53 -31.71 -28.96
C SER A 152 5.87 -31.08 -29.38
N PRO A 153 7.00 -31.81 -29.27
CA PRO A 153 8.34 -31.31 -29.59
C PRO A 153 8.60 -31.25 -31.11
N ASN A 154 7.76 -30.49 -31.84
CA ASN A 154 7.79 -30.34 -33.29
C ASN A 154 8.56 -29.09 -33.77
N GLY A 155 8.97 -28.22 -32.84
CA GLY A 155 9.76 -27.01 -33.09
C GLY A 155 8.93 -25.78 -33.51
N ASP A 156 7.62 -25.78 -33.29
CA ASP A 156 6.75 -24.64 -33.57
C ASP A 156 6.73 -23.58 -32.43
N GLY A 157 7.40 -23.87 -31.31
CA GLY A 157 7.45 -23.03 -30.11
C GLY A 157 6.32 -23.29 -29.10
N LEU A 158 5.37 -24.18 -29.41
CA LEU A 158 4.20 -24.48 -28.60
C LEU A 158 4.29 -25.90 -28.02
N ASN A 159 4.38 -26.00 -26.70
CA ASN A 159 4.51 -27.28 -25.99
C ASN A 159 5.72 -28.13 -26.46
N ASP A 160 6.82 -27.49 -26.87
CA ASP A 160 8.03 -28.19 -27.32
C ASP A 160 8.82 -28.88 -26.20
N ARG A 161 8.53 -28.49 -24.95
CA ARG A 161 9.17 -29.01 -23.76
C ARG A 161 8.11 -29.33 -22.72
N LEU A 162 8.32 -30.46 -22.05
CA LEU A 162 7.58 -30.83 -20.87
C LEU A 162 8.29 -30.24 -19.64
N GLU A 163 7.60 -29.35 -18.95
CA GLU A 163 8.08 -28.64 -17.76
C GLU A 163 6.98 -28.61 -16.71
N ILE A 164 7.33 -28.35 -15.45
CA ILE A 164 6.37 -28.15 -14.36
C ILE A 164 6.08 -26.65 -14.20
N TYR A 165 4.83 -26.31 -13.91
CA TYR A 165 4.36 -24.94 -13.72
C TYR A 165 3.78 -24.75 -12.33
N SER A 166 3.89 -23.54 -11.80
CA SER A 166 3.25 -23.15 -10.53
C SER A 166 2.92 -21.66 -10.54
N ASN A 167 1.91 -21.26 -9.76
CA ASN A 167 1.67 -19.87 -9.40
C ASN A 167 2.63 -19.35 -8.31
N CYS A 168 3.43 -20.24 -7.70
CA CYS A 168 4.47 -19.94 -6.74
C CYS A 168 5.88 -20.09 -7.34
N THR A 169 6.92 -19.67 -6.62
CA THR A 169 8.29 -19.72 -7.14
C THR A 169 8.87 -21.13 -7.01
N LEU A 170 9.02 -21.84 -8.13
CA LEU A 170 9.73 -23.12 -8.18
C LEU A 170 11.25 -22.90 -8.00
N ARG A 171 11.91 -23.77 -7.22
CA ARG A 171 13.35 -23.70 -6.95
C ARG A 171 14.08 -24.93 -7.47
N ASP A 172 13.88 -26.07 -6.84
CA ASP A 172 14.51 -27.32 -7.24
C ASP A 172 13.47 -28.15 -7.97
N THR A 173 13.74 -28.53 -9.22
CA THR A 173 12.86 -29.40 -9.99
C THR A 173 13.67 -30.55 -10.55
N ARG A 174 13.17 -31.77 -10.33
CA ARG A 174 13.73 -33.00 -10.91
C ARG A 174 12.61 -33.83 -11.50
N MET A 175 12.60 -33.91 -12.82
CA MET A 175 11.72 -34.72 -13.62
C MET A 175 12.44 -36.00 -14.04
N GLN A 176 11.77 -37.13 -13.82
CA GLN A 176 12.17 -38.45 -14.28
C GLN A 176 11.09 -38.95 -15.23
N VAL A 177 11.48 -39.33 -16.44
CA VAL A 177 10.56 -39.83 -17.46
C VAL A 177 10.86 -41.30 -17.69
N PHE A 178 9.83 -42.12 -17.65
CA PHE A 178 9.88 -43.55 -17.87
C PHE A 178 9.07 -43.90 -19.11
N ASP A 179 9.60 -44.81 -19.92
CA ASP A 179 8.85 -45.34 -21.04
C ASP A 179 7.76 -46.34 -20.59
N ARG A 180 7.05 -46.93 -21.56
CA ARG A 180 5.98 -47.90 -21.31
C ARG A 180 6.43 -49.17 -20.58
N TRP A 181 7.72 -49.46 -20.58
CA TRP A 181 8.31 -50.65 -19.96
C TRP A 181 8.87 -50.36 -18.57
N GLY A 182 8.85 -49.08 -18.15
CA GLY A 182 9.40 -48.64 -16.87
C GLY A 182 10.88 -48.27 -16.93
N ASP A 183 11.48 -48.23 -18.12
CA ASP A 183 12.88 -47.81 -18.27
C ASP A 183 12.99 -46.29 -18.13
N LEU A 184 13.95 -45.83 -17.33
CA LEU A 184 14.24 -44.40 -17.18
C LEU A 184 14.90 -43.88 -18.47
N VAL A 185 14.20 -42.97 -19.17
CA VAL A 185 14.66 -42.42 -20.45
C VAL A 185 15.14 -40.97 -20.36
N PHE A 186 14.79 -40.26 -19.28
CA PHE A 186 15.25 -38.89 -19.02
C PHE A 186 15.27 -38.59 -17.51
N ASP A 187 16.26 -37.82 -17.08
CA ASP A 187 16.41 -37.28 -15.71
C ASP A 187 16.98 -35.85 -15.79
N GLY A 188 16.19 -34.86 -15.39
CA GLY A 188 16.56 -33.45 -15.51
C GLY A 188 15.39 -32.52 -15.17
N PRO A 189 15.51 -31.21 -15.35
CA PRO A 189 14.46 -30.26 -14.96
C PRO A 189 13.27 -30.20 -15.94
N ALA A 190 13.50 -30.47 -17.23
CA ALA A 190 12.49 -30.40 -18.28
C ALA A 190 12.90 -31.26 -19.48
N TRP A 191 11.93 -31.95 -20.08
CA TRP A 191 12.17 -32.90 -21.16
C TRP A 191 11.73 -32.34 -22.52
N ASN A 192 12.61 -32.41 -23.51
CA ASN A 192 12.34 -31.95 -24.88
C ASN A 192 11.91 -33.08 -25.83
N GLY A 193 11.46 -34.22 -25.30
CA GLY A 193 11.06 -35.37 -26.11
C GLY A 193 12.21 -36.11 -26.79
N LYS A 194 13.46 -35.96 -26.34
CA LYS A 194 14.60 -36.76 -26.83
C LYS A 194 15.03 -37.81 -25.84
N ILE A 195 15.34 -38.99 -26.34
CA ILE A 195 15.99 -40.08 -25.59
C ILE A 195 17.40 -40.20 -26.15
N ARG A 196 18.39 -39.75 -25.36
CA ARG A 196 19.74 -39.46 -25.86
C ARG A 196 19.64 -38.44 -27.01
N ASP A 197 20.22 -38.71 -28.17
CA ASP A 197 20.24 -37.79 -29.31
C ASP A 197 19.13 -38.01 -30.33
N ARG A 198 18.14 -38.87 -30.03
CA ARG A 198 17.05 -39.22 -30.96
C ARG A 198 15.69 -38.81 -30.41
N SER A 199 14.77 -38.44 -31.30
CA SER A 199 13.37 -38.20 -30.94
C SER A 199 12.78 -39.45 -30.30
N ALA A 200 12.10 -39.25 -29.18
CA ALA A 200 11.34 -40.27 -28.52
C ALA A 200 10.13 -40.68 -29.40
N PRO A 201 9.76 -41.96 -29.44
CA PRO A 201 8.55 -42.39 -30.13
C PRO A 201 7.29 -41.73 -29.56
N GLU A 202 6.29 -41.48 -30.41
CA GLU A 202 4.95 -41.11 -29.94
C GLU A 202 4.38 -42.22 -29.06
N ALA A 203 4.10 -41.89 -27.80
CA ALA A 203 3.63 -42.82 -26.79
C ALA A 203 3.14 -42.06 -25.55
N VAL A 204 2.56 -42.82 -24.61
CA VAL A 204 2.37 -42.36 -23.24
C VAL A 204 3.62 -42.70 -22.43
N TYR A 205 4.16 -41.70 -21.74
CA TYR A 205 5.29 -41.82 -20.83
C TYR A 205 4.81 -41.61 -19.39
N VAL A 206 5.41 -42.32 -18.43
CA VAL A 206 5.16 -42.05 -17.01
C VAL A 206 6.17 -41.00 -16.56
N VAL A 207 5.69 -39.88 -16.06
CA VAL A 207 6.53 -38.75 -15.65
C VAL A 207 6.36 -38.56 -14.15
N LYS A 208 7.48 -38.65 -13.42
CA LYS A 208 7.56 -38.33 -11.99
C LYS A 208 8.34 -37.04 -11.83
N VAL A 209 7.75 -36.05 -11.15
CA VAL A 209 8.43 -34.80 -10.83
C VAL A 209 8.53 -34.66 -9.31
N SER A 210 9.71 -34.32 -8.83
CA SER A 210 9.98 -33.89 -7.46
C SER A 210 10.31 -32.40 -7.52
N TYR A 211 9.71 -31.60 -6.63
CA TYR A 211 9.94 -30.16 -6.64
C TYR A 211 10.00 -29.55 -5.25
N SER A 212 10.68 -28.39 -5.16
CA SER A 212 10.56 -27.44 -4.06
C SER A 212 10.02 -26.10 -4.60
N LEU A 213 9.17 -25.44 -3.81
CA LEU A 213 8.64 -24.12 -4.12
C LEU A 213 8.65 -23.24 -2.88
N ILE A 214 8.66 -21.92 -3.11
CA ILE A 214 8.53 -20.90 -2.08
C ILE A 214 7.16 -20.24 -2.27
N ASP A 215 6.35 -20.25 -1.22
CA ASP A 215 5.05 -19.58 -1.21
C ASP A 215 5.19 -18.07 -0.96
N GLU A 216 4.06 -17.37 -0.82
CA GLU A 216 4.07 -15.93 -0.57
C GLU A 216 4.52 -15.53 0.85
N THR A 217 4.51 -16.46 1.81
CA THR A 217 5.05 -16.21 3.16
C THR A 217 6.56 -16.41 3.23
N GLY A 218 7.15 -16.95 2.17
CA GLY A 218 8.58 -17.29 2.12
C GLY A 218 8.87 -18.70 2.62
N ASP A 219 7.84 -19.47 2.95
CA ASP A 219 7.98 -20.84 3.41
C ASP A 219 8.27 -21.77 2.24
N THR A 220 9.20 -22.69 2.47
CA THR A 220 9.59 -23.69 1.46
C THR A 220 8.72 -24.93 1.59
N HIS A 221 8.05 -25.29 0.50
CA HIS A 221 7.25 -26.51 0.39
C HIS A 221 7.92 -27.47 -0.59
N THR A 222 7.76 -28.77 -0.33
CA THR A 222 8.23 -29.82 -1.25
C THR A 222 7.06 -30.69 -1.69
N GLY A 223 7.15 -31.22 -2.90
CA GLY A 223 6.10 -32.05 -3.46
C GLY A 223 6.62 -33.05 -4.47
N GLN A 224 5.78 -34.05 -4.74
CA GLN A 224 5.98 -34.99 -5.83
C GLN A 224 4.66 -35.20 -6.56
N LEU A 225 4.74 -35.30 -7.88
CA LEU A 225 3.62 -35.69 -8.72
C LEU A 225 4.07 -36.76 -9.71
N ALA A 226 3.17 -37.65 -10.07
CA ALA A 226 3.41 -38.68 -11.06
C ALA A 226 2.17 -38.84 -11.94
N GLN A 227 2.34 -38.77 -13.26
CA GLN A 227 1.22 -38.93 -14.20
C GLN A 227 1.68 -39.49 -15.55
N GLY A 228 0.72 -39.97 -16.34
CA GLY A 228 0.93 -40.27 -17.75
C GLY A 228 0.94 -38.99 -18.58
N VAL A 229 1.93 -38.83 -19.45
CA VAL A 229 2.04 -37.71 -20.40
C VAL A 229 2.12 -38.26 -21.81
N VAL A 230 1.28 -37.73 -22.69
CA VAL A 230 1.26 -38.08 -24.12
C VAL A 230 2.32 -37.27 -24.86
N LEU A 231 3.21 -37.94 -25.58
CA LEU A 231 4.10 -37.31 -26.56
C LEU A 231 3.54 -37.56 -27.97
N THR A 232 3.32 -36.49 -28.71
CA THR A 232 2.88 -36.48 -30.12
C THR A 232 3.78 -35.53 -30.91
N LEU A 233 3.97 -35.75 -32.22
CA LEU A 233 4.69 -34.81 -33.08
C LEU A 233 3.74 -34.02 -33.99
#